data_AF-A0A1A8EM26-F1
#
_entry.id   AF-A0A1A8EM26-F1
#
_cell.length_a   1.000
_cell.length_b   1.000
_cell.length_c   1.000
_cell.angle_alpha   90.00
_cell.angle_beta   90.00
_cell.angle_gamma   90.00
#
_symmetry.space_group_name_H-M   'P 1'
#
loop_
_entity.id
_entity.type
_entity.pdbx_description
1 polymer ?
#
loop_
_entity_poly.entity_id
_entity_poly.type
_entity_poly.pdbx_seq_one_letter_code
_entity_poly.pdbx_strand_id
1 'polypeptide(L)'
;VKVRQVEDYPVDLYYLMDLSYSMNDDLFRLRTLGRGLAEAMSRTTSNLRMGFGAFVDKPLSPYMYISPKEAVRNPCYSINATCLPQFGYKHVLSLTEEVGRFTE
;
A
#
# COMPACT_ATOMS: atom_id res chain seq x y z
N VAL A 1 -28.49 -2.62 -29.72
CA VAL A 1 -27.77 -3.35 -28.62
C VAL A 1 -28.25 -2.77 -27.30
N LYS A 2 -28.62 -3.60 -26.31
CA LYS A 2 -28.93 -3.17 -24.93
C LYS A 2 -27.85 -3.73 -24.00
N VAL A 3 -27.33 -2.91 -23.08
CA VAL A 3 -26.29 -3.27 -22.09
C VAL A 3 -26.85 -3.07 -20.69
N ARG A 4 -26.52 -3.96 -19.76
CA ARG A 4 -26.93 -3.89 -18.35
C ARG A 4 -25.74 -4.20 -17.45
N GLN A 5 -25.54 -3.40 -16.41
CA GLN A 5 -24.60 -3.73 -15.34
C GLN A 5 -25.19 -4.85 -14.50
N VAL A 6 -24.43 -5.93 -14.35
CA VAL A 6 -24.83 -7.07 -13.53
C VAL A 6 -24.53 -6.74 -12.07
N GLU A 7 -25.49 -6.99 -11.19
CA GLU A 7 -25.29 -6.91 -9.74
C GLU A 7 -24.34 -8.03 -9.30
N ASP A 8 -23.58 -7.80 -8.23
CA ASP A 8 -22.67 -8.81 -7.66
C ASP A 8 -21.58 -9.31 -8.65
N TYR A 9 -20.99 -8.40 -9.42
CA TYR A 9 -19.87 -8.74 -10.31
C TYR A 9 -18.56 -8.87 -9.50
N PRO A 10 -17.65 -9.82 -9.83
CA PRO A 10 -16.38 -9.95 -9.13
C PRO A 10 -15.53 -8.68 -9.25
N VAL A 11 -14.84 -8.32 -8.16
CA VAL A 11 -13.98 -7.14 -8.09
C VAL A 11 -12.60 -7.50 -7.55
N ASP A 12 -11.58 -7.12 -8.31
CA ASP A 12 -10.19 -7.15 -7.87
C ASP A 12 -9.75 -5.73 -7.52
N LEU A 13 -9.35 -5.50 -6.27
CA LEU A 13 -8.86 -4.22 -5.77
C LEU A 13 -7.39 -4.33 -5.37
N TYR A 14 -6.52 -3.67 -6.14
CA TYR A 14 -5.10 -3.56 -5.81
C TYR A 14 -4.80 -2.20 -5.20
N TYR A 15 -4.53 -2.17 -3.88
CA TYR A 15 -4.24 -0.94 -3.16
C TYR A 15 -2.75 -0.59 -3.32
N LEU A 16 -2.48 0.57 -3.93
CA LEU A 16 -1.13 1.08 -4.13
C LEU A 16 -0.89 2.25 -3.18
N MET A 17 0.02 2.06 -2.22
CA MET A 17 0.27 3.02 -1.14
C MET A 17 1.60 3.74 -1.31
N ASP A 18 1.59 5.05 -1.08
CA ASP A 18 2.79 5.84 -0.83
C ASP A 18 3.31 5.55 0.59
N LEU A 19 4.54 5.04 0.71
CA LEU A 19 5.24 4.79 1.97
C LEU A 19 6.39 5.78 2.21
N SER A 20 6.35 6.95 1.57
CA SER A 20 7.23 8.06 1.89
C SER A 20 6.99 8.58 3.31
N TYR A 21 7.93 9.36 3.84
CA TYR A 21 7.88 9.83 5.22
C TYR A 21 6.65 10.70 5.52
N SER A 22 6.10 11.39 4.52
CA SER A 22 4.87 12.19 4.67
C SER A 22 3.62 11.35 4.96
N MET A 23 3.66 10.03 4.74
CA MET A 23 2.53 9.12 4.96
C MET A 23 2.64 8.36 6.29
N ASN A 24 3.58 8.74 7.17
CA ASN A 24 3.87 8.00 8.39
C ASN A 24 2.69 7.96 9.37
N ASP A 25 1.92 9.04 9.50
CA ASP A 25 0.71 9.09 10.32
C ASP A 25 -0.48 8.37 9.67
N ASP A 26 -0.57 8.39 8.34
CA ASP A 26 -1.59 7.69 7.57
C ASP A 26 -1.46 6.17 7.61
N LEU A 27 -0.24 5.64 7.77
CA LEU A 27 -0.01 4.20 7.89
C LEU A 27 -0.82 3.58 9.04
N PHE A 28 -0.96 4.29 10.16
CA PHE A 28 -1.79 3.85 11.29
C PHE A 28 -3.29 3.83 10.94
N ARG A 29 -3.75 4.79 10.14
CA ARG A 29 -5.16 4.87 9.70
C ARG A 29 -5.48 3.78 8.69
N LEU A 30 -4.49 3.35 7.92
CA LEU A 30 -4.69 2.45 6.79
C LEU A 30 -5.10 1.04 7.19
N ARG A 31 -4.63 0.56 8.34
CA ARG A 31 -5.12 -0.72 8.91
C ARG A 31 -6.63 -0.67 9.17
N THR A 32 -7.09 0.44 9.76
CA THR A 32 -8.52 0.66 10.02
C THR A 32 -9.30 0.85 8.72
N LEU A 33 -8.75 1.59 7.76
CA LEU A 33 -9.36 1.84 6.45
C LEU A 33 -9.45 0.58 5.61
N GLY A 34 -8.43 -0.29 5.62
CA GLY A 34 -8.42 -1.56 4.91
C GLY A 34 -9.56 -2.48 5.32
N ARG A 35 -9.77 -2.61 6.64
CA ARG A 35 -10.92 -3.34 7.18
C ARG A 35 -12.24 -2.71 6.75
N GLY A 36 -12.39 -1.40 6.92
CA GLY A 36 -13.63 -0.69 6.56
C GLY A 36 -13.96 -0.77 5.06
N LEU A 37 -12.93 -0.69 4.20
CA LEU A 37 -13.08 -0.84 2.75
C LEU A 37 -13.57 -2.24 2.40
N ALA A 38 -12.98 -3.27 2.98
CA ALA A 38 -13.39 -4.64 2.72
C ALA A 38 -14.83 -4.93 3.21
N GLU A 39 -15.21 -4.39 4.38
CA GLU A 39 -16.59 -4.47 4.89
C GLU A 39 -17.59 -3.73 4.00
N ALA A 40 -17.20 -2.61 3.38
CA ALA A 40 -18.04 -1.89 2.45
C ALA A 40 -18.18 -2.64 1.12
N MET A 41 -17.07 -3.21 0.62
CA MET A 41 -17.03 -3.94 -0.64
C MET A 41 -17.76 -5.29 -0.57
N SER A 42 -17.73 -5.96 0.58
CA SER A 42 -18.47 -7.22 0.80
C SER A 42 -19.99 -7.05 0.73
N ARG A 43 -20.50 -5.83 0.88
CA ARG A 43 -21.93 -5.51 0.65
C ARG A 43 -22.26 -5.29 -0.82
N THR A 44 -21.26 -5.07 -1.66
CA THR A 44 -21.41 -4.76 -3.09
C THR A 44 -21.12 -5.98 -3.96
N THR A 45 -20.14 -6.80 -3.58
CA THR A 45 -19.78 -8.03 -4.28
C THR A 45 -19.43 -9.14 -3.30
N SER A 46 -19.83 -10.36 -3.61
CA SER A 46 -19.51 -11.60 -2.93
C SER A 46 -18.13 -12.14 -3.32
N ASN A 47 -17.58 -11.67 -4.44
CA ASN A 47 -16.28 -12.10 -4.95
C ASN A 47 -15.31 -10.90 -5.01
N LEU A 48 -14.79 -10.56 -3.83
CA LEU A 48 -13.77 -9.53 -3.65
C LEU A 48 -12.39 -10.17 -3.51
N ARG A 49 -11.43 -9.70 -4.31
CA ARG A 49 -10.01 -9.99 -4.09
C ARG A 49 -9.26 -8.70 -3.81
N MET A 50 -8.42 -8.71 -2.79
CA MET A 50 -7.62 -7.54 -2.40
C MET A 50 -6.13 -7.85 -2.49
N GLY A 51 -5.35 -6.87 -2.92
CA GLY A 51 -3.90 -6.91 -3.00
C GLY A 51 -3.29 -5.60 -2.54
N PHE A 52 -1.99 -5.63 -2.24
CA PHE A 52 -1.27 -4.48 -1.71
C PHE A 52 0.09 -4.32 -2.39
N GLY A 53 0.40 -3.08 -2.76
CA GLY A 53 1.70 -2.65 -3.23
C GLY A 53 2.06 -1.34 -2.57
N ALA A 54 3.36 -1.09 -2.46
CA ALA A 54 3.88 0.14 -1.92
C ALA A 54 4.89 0.78 -2.87
N PHE A 55 5.03 2.10 -2.80
CA PHE A 55 6.06 2.83 -3.51
C PHE A 55 6.58 4.01 -2.67
N VAL A 56 7.77 4.51 -3.01
CA VAL A 56 8.30 5.78 -2.48
C VAL A 56 8.74 6.64 -3.67
N ASP A 57 9.94 6.41 -4.17
CA ASP A 57 10.48 7.04 -5.38
C ASP A 57 11.71 6.25 -5.86
N LYS A 58 12.24 6.60 -7.02
CA LYS A 58 13.47 6.05 -7.60
C LYS A 58 14.62 6.03 -6.58
N PRO A 59 15.22 4.88 -6.25
CA PRO A 59 16.29 4.78 -5.25
C PRO A 59 17.66 5.19 -5.84
N LEU A 60 17.73 6.42 -6.36
CA LEU A 60 18.94 7.04 -6.89
C LEU A 60 18.95 8.54 -6.62
N SER A 61 20.14 9.14 -6.62
CA SER A 61 20.27 10.59 -6.50
C SER A 61 19.60 11.30 -7.70
N PRO A 62 18.95 12.46 -7.52
CA PRO A 62 18.83 13.26 -6.28
C PRO A 62 17.64 12.87 -5.37
N TYR A 63 16.84 11.87 -5.76
CA TYR A 63 15.65 11.45 -5.01
C TYR A 63 15.98 10.70 -3.71
N MET A 64 17.16 10.08 -3.63
CA MET A 64 17.64 9.32 -2.48
C MET A 64 18.84 9.98 -1.81
N TYR A 65 18.83 10.01 -0.48
CA TYR A 65 19.99 10.39 0.33
C TYR A 65 21.07 9.32 0.25
N ILE A 66 22.21 9.68 -0.34
CA ILE A 66 23.37 8.78 -0.52
C ILE A 66 24.54 9.06 0.43
N SER A 67 24.44 10.12 1.24
CA SER A 67 25.47 10.55 2.17
C SER A 67 24.85 11.08 3.46
N PRO A 68 25.41 10.74 4.64
CA PRO A 68 26.52 9.82 4.85
C PRO A 68 26.08 8.35 4.60
N LYS A 69 27.00 7.38 4.69
CA LYS A 69 26.72 5.97 4.30
C LYS A 69 25.56 5.36 5.10
N GLU A 70 25.33 5.85 6.31
CA GLU A 70 24.25 5.46 7.21
C GLU A 70 22.88 5.83 6.63
N ALA A 71 22.79 6.92 5.85
CA ALA A 71 21.54 7.40 5.23
C ALA A 71 20.97 6.40 4.21
N VAL A 72 21.83 5.61 3.57
CA VAL A 72 21.40 4.59 2.60
C VAL A 72 20.67 3.44 3.31
N ARG A 73 21.09 3.10 4.53
CA ARG A 73 20.48 2.05 5.34
C ARG A 73 19.29 2.55 6.16
N ASN A 74 19.37 3.79 6.64
CA ASN A 74 18.32 4.46 7.38
C ASN A 74 18.19 5.91 6.88
N PRO A 75 17.29 6.18 5.92
CA PRO A 75 17.07 7.53 5.41
C PRO A 75 16.66 8.54 6.48
N CYS A 76 16.15 8.07 7.62
CA CYS A 76 15.67 8.87 8.74
C CYS A 76 16.74 9.12 9.82
N TYR A 77 18.01 8.80 9.55
CA TYR A 77 19.09 8.95 10.53
C TYR A 77 19.21 10.39 11.06
N SER A 78 18.97 11.41 10.22
CA SER A 78 19.13 12.82 10.57
C SER A 78 18.07 13.33 11.55
N ILE A 79 16.95 12.61 11.68
CA ILE A 79 15.83 12.93 12.57
C ILE A 79 15.76 11.98 13.77
N ASN A 80 16.85 11.23 14.05
CA ASN A 80 16.92 10.25 15.13
C ASN A 80 15.78 9.21 15.13
N ALA A 81 15.27 8.87 13.94
CA ALA A 81 14.27 7.84 13.74
C ALA A 81 14.85 6.70 12.90
N THR A 82 14.19 5.54 12.92
CA THR A 82 14.54 4.41 12.06
C THR A 82 13.46 4.22 11.02
N CYS A 83 13.83 4.22 9.74
CA CYS A 83 12.95 3.86 8.65
C CYS A 83 13.63 2.92 7.65
N LEU A 84 12.82 2.30 6.80
CA LEU A 84 13.30 1.36 5.79
C LEU A 84 14.16 2.08 4.73
N PRO A 85 15.13 1.39 4.11
CA PRO A 85 15.81 1.87 2.92
C PRO A 85 14.81 2.24 1.82
N GLN A 86 15.10 3.32 1.08
CA GLN A 86 14.25 3.78 -0.02
C GLN A 86 14.14 2.72 -1.13
N PHE A 87 12.95 2.57 -1.68
CA PHE A 87 12.64 1.66 -2.77
C PHE A 87 11.70 2.33 -3.77
N GLY A 88 11.77 1.89 -5.03
CA GLY A 88 10.88 2.39 -6.08
C GLY A 88 9.46 1.88 -5.90
N TYR A 89 9.24 0.62 -6.22
CA TYR A 89 7.97 -0.08 -6.05
C TYR A 89 8.22 -1.46 -5.46
N LYS A 90 7.32 -1.91 -4.58
CA LYS A 90 7.33 -3.25 -4.01
C LYS A 90 5.93 -3.83 -4.06
N HIS A 91 5.80 -4.98 -4.73
CA HIS A 91 4.65 -5.86 -4.56
C HIS A 91 4.72 -6.53 -3.18
N VAL A 92 3.64 -6.46 -2.41
CA VAL A 92 3.60 -6.98 -1.03
C VAL A 92 2.59 -8.12 -0.89
N LEU A 93 1.37 -7.93 -1.38
CA LEU A 93 0.30 -8.92 -1.28
C LEU A 93 -0.35 -9.12 -2.66
N SER A 94 -0.30 -10.35 -3.15
CA SER A 94 -1.05 -10.78 -4.34
C SER A 94 -2.55 -10.77 -4.08
N LEU A 95 -3.35 -10.54 -5.13
CA LEU A 95 -4.80 -10.53 -5.05
C LEU A 95 -5.32 -11.83 -4.42
N THR A 96 -5.92 -11.70 -3.24
CA THR A 96 -6.46 -12.81 -2.44
C THR A 96 -7.86 -12.51 -1.97
N GLU A 97 -8.68 -13.55 -1.81
CA GLU A 97 -10.01 -13.47 -1.18
C GLU A 97 -9.90 -13.34 0.34
N GLU A 98 -8.73 -13.67 0.91
CA GLU A 98 -8.46 -13.57 2.35
C GLU A 98 -8.18 -12.12 2.76
N VAL A 99 -9.25 -11.33 2.90
CA VAL A 99 -9.20 -9.91 3.31
C VAL A 99 -8.37 -9.69 4.59
N GLY A 100 -8.41 -10.62 5.54
CA GLY A 100 -7.64 -10.51 6.80
C GLY A 100 -6.14 -10.30 6.57
N ARG A 101 -5.59 -10.88 5.49
CA ARG A 101 -4.18 -10.75 5.11
C ARG A 101 -3.78 -9.33 4.69
N PHE A 102 -4.74 -8.48 4.37
CA PHE A 102 -4.49 -7.05 4.10
C PHE A 102 -4.24 -6.26 5.40
N THR A 103 -4.79 -6.73 6.52
CA THR A 103 -4.76 -6.01 7.81
C THR A 103 -3.64 -6.47 8.76
N GLU A 104 -2.95 -7.56 8.44
CA GLU A 104 -1.76 -8.07 9.14
C GLU A 104 -0.56 -7.11 8.98
#